data_AF-A0A1V9ZJ01-F1
#
_entry.id   AF-A0A1V9ZJ01-F1
#
_cell.length_a   1.000
_cell.length_b   1.000
_cell.length_c   1.000
_cell.angle_alpha   90.00
_cell.angle_beta   90.00
_cell.angle_gamma   90.00
#
_symmetry.space_group_name_H-M   'P 1'
#
loop_
_entity.id
_entity.type
_entity.pdbx_description
1 polymer ?
#
loop_
_entity_poly.entity_id
_entity_poly.type
_entity_poly.pdbx_seq_one_letter_code
_entity_poly.pdbx_strand_id
1 'polypeptide(L)'
;MNNEEGIPLVDAYGQVNRALHNGNFSVWWLIGAVLSLWFTAYKGLAVLFGSATTESGKPVGPVFAIHLVTCCLISWICIWNLFHTPSHGPIYRTMHVVLGRSAMISGVLSAGAGFYAAWWERYDTSNLGFTIGVSVGGCLQLVAQTAGWYFIRQRNVLKHQKAMYSVFFYGCLIPMWLRFPNLVFGLPIPDWWSIVAIACSVALCRLAFAAHTNKRSV
;
A
#
# COMPACT_ATOMS: atom_id res chain seq x y z
N MET A 1 -35.02 15.74 -22.87
CA MET A 1 -34.71 14.77 -21.81
C MET A 1 -33.84 15.49 -20.80
N ASN A 2 -34.48 16.02 -19.76
CA ASN A 2 -33.78 16.69 -18.66
C ASN A 2 -33.18 15.58 -17.81
N ASN A 3 -31.85 15.46 -17.79
CA ASN A 3 -31.17 14.71 -16.75
C ASN A 3 -31.46 15.44 -15.45
N GLU A 4 -32.42 14.94 -14.68
CA GLU A 4 -32.55 15.27 -13.27
C GLU A 4 -31.24 14.87 -12.62
N GLU A 5 -30.34 15.84 -12.48
CA GLU A 5 -29.19 15.77 -11.60
C GLU A 5 -29.74 15.50 -10.20
N GLY A 6 -29.78 14.22 -9.84
CA GLY A 6 -30.21 13.76 -8.54
C GLY A 6 -29.39 14.48 -7.50
N ILE A 7 -30.01 15.47 -6.85
CA ILE A 7 -29.46 16.19 -5.72
C ILE A 7 -28.98 15.11 -4.74
N PRO A 8 -27.67 15.06 -4.41
CA PRO A 8 -27.19 14.03 -3.51
C PRO A 8 -28.02 14.09 -2.24
N LEU A 9 -28.60 12.96 -1.84
CA LEU A 9 -29.31 12.84 -0.56
C LEU A 9 -28.31 13.19 0.54
N VAL A 10 -28.36 14.46 0.93
CA VAL A 10 -27.68 14.99 2.08
C VAL A 10 -28.47 14.49 3.28
N ASP A 11 -27.85 13.69 4.15
CA ASP A 11 -28.52 13.26 5.37
C ASP A 11 -28.89 14.47 6.25
N ALA A 12 -29.67 14.25 7.31
CA ALA A 12 -30.10 15.29 8.25
C ALA A 12 -28.95 16.11 8.88
N TYR A 13 -27.69 15.71 8.65
CA TYR A 13 -26.47 16.34 9.16
C TYR A 13 -25.59 16.97 8.08
N GLY A 14 -26.05 17.10 6.83
CA GLY A 14 -25.22 17.69 5.79
C GLY A 14 -24.27 16.70 5.10
N GLN A 15 -24.38 15.39 5.33
CA GLN A 15 -23.42 14.41 4.83
C GLN A 15 -23.89 13.73 3.53
N VAL A 16 -23.00 13.69 2.55
CA VAL A 16 -23.20 12.94 1.32
C VAL A 16 -22.92 11.47 1.59
N ASN A 17 -23.97 10.66 1.74
CA ASN A 17 -23.83 9.20 1.88
C ASN A 17 -23.60 8.59 0.50
N ARG A 18 -22.33 8.52 0.07
CA ARG A 18 -21.98 8.01 -1.26
C ARG A 18 -22.08 6.49 -1.28
N ALA A 19 -22.66 5.93 -2.34
CA ALA A 19 -22.61 4.50 -2.60
C ALA A 19 -21.15 4.00 -2.64
N LEU A 20 -20.91 2.77 -2.20
CA LEU A 20 -19.56 2.18 -2.09
C LEU A 20 -18.77 2.24 -3.41
N HIS A 21 -19.44 2.05 -4.54
CA HIS A 21 -18.81 2.09 -5.87
C HIS A 21 -18.39 3.51 -6.31
N ASN A 22 -18.91 4.56 -5.66
CA ASN A 22 -18.55 5.96 -5.89
C ASN A 22 -17.33 6.40 -5.05
N GLY A 23 -16.65 5.46 -4.40
CA GLY A 23 -15.38 5.67 -3.69
C GLY A 23 -14.17 5.79 -4.61
N ASN A 24 -12.98 5.52 -4.07
CA ASN A 24 -11.71 5.58 -4.80
C ASN A 24 -11.49 4.38 -5.76
N PHE A 25 -12.53 3.60 -6.05
CA PHE A 25 -12.42 2.35 -6.78
C PHE A 25 -11.98 2.60 -8.23
N SER A 26 -10.91 1.95 -8.66
CA SER A 26 -10.48 1.89 -10.06
C SER A 26 -9.92 0.50 -10.36
N VAL A 27 -9.86 0.12 -11.64
CA VAL A 27 -9.25 -1.16 -12.04
C VAL A 27 -7.80 -1.28 -11.54
N TRP A 28 -7.05 -0.19 -11.55
CA TRP A 28 -5.67 -0.14 -11.06
C TRP A 28 -5.57 -0.42 -9.55
N TRP A 29 -6.52 0.11 -8.80
CA TRP A 29 -6.63 -0.14 -7.38
C TRP A 29 -7.05 -1.56 -7.06
N LEU A 30 -7.99 -2.12 -7.82
CA LEU A 30 -8.41 -3.51 -7.67
C LEU A 30 -7.24 -4.46 -7.94
N ILE A 31 -6.53 -4.26 -9.05
CA ILE A 31 -5.33 -5.07 -9.38
C ILE A 31 -4.30 -4.95 -8.25
N GLY A 32 -3.99 -3.73 -7.83
CA GLY A 32 -3.03 -3.52 -6.75
C GLY A 32 -3.46 -4.19 -5.44
N ALA A 33 -4.74 -4.08 -5.07
CA ALA A 33 -5.29 -4.66 -3.84
C ALA A 33 -5.26 -6.19 -3.88
N VAL A 34 -5.69 -6.81 -4.98
CA VAL A 34 -5.65 -8.27 -5.15
C VAL A 34 -4.23 -8.78 -5.04
N LEU A 35 -3.29 -8.13 -5.74
CA LEU A 35 -1.90 -8.54 -5.71
C LEU A 35 -1.25 -8.33 -4.32
N SER A 36 -1.57 -7.22 -3.66
CA SER A 36 -1.09 -6.94 -2.29
C SER A 36 -1.67 -7.91 -1.27
N LEU A 37 -2.95 -8.28 -1.39
CA LEU A 37 -3.59 -9.30 -0.53
C LEU A 37 -2.95 -10.65 -0.73
N TRP A 38 -2.80 -11.08 -1.99
CA TRP A 38 -2.12 -12.32 -2.31
C TRP A 38 -0.70 -12.35 -1.74
N PHE A 39 0.08 -11.28 -1.93
CA PHE A 39 1.43 -11.18 -1.40
C PHE A 39 1.47 -11.24 0.14
N THR A 40 0.65 -10.46 0.82
CA THR A 40 0.65 -10.40 2.29
C THR A 40 0.10 -11.68 2.93
N ALA A 41 -0.91 -12.32 2.34
CA ALA A 41 -1.43 -13.59 2.82
C ALA A 41 -0.46 -14.75 2.53
N TYR A 42 -0.04 -14.91 1.28
CA TYR A 42 0.72 -16.08 0.84
C TYR A 42 2.22 -15.99 1.12
N LYS A 43 2.83 -14.81 1.04
CA LYS A 43 4.27 -14.64 1.32
C LYS A 43 4.56 -13.97 2.66
N GLY A 44 3.63 -13.17 3.18
CA GLY A 44 3.75 -12.59 4.51
C GLY A 44 3.38 -13.61 5.59
N LEU A 45 2.08 -13.88 5.73
CA LEU A 45 1.57 -14.72 6.82
C LEU A 45 1.98 -16.17 6.72
N ALA A 46 2.01 -16.77 5.52
CA ALA A 46 2.44 -18.16 5.39
C ALA A 46 3.89 -18.37 5.86
N VAL A 47 4.78 -17.43 5.55
CA VAL A 47 6.18 -17.47 6.04
C VAL A 47 6.23 -17.26 7.54
N LEU A 48 5.47 -16.29 8.06
CA LEU A 48 5.40 -15.99 9.50
C LEU A 48 4.93 -17.19 10.32
N PHE A 49 3.93 -17.93 9.82
CA PHE A 49 3.37 -19.11 10.49
C PHE A 49 4.04 -20.44 10.09
N GLY A 50 5.12 -20.39 9.31
CA GLY A 50 5.91 -21.57 8.94
C GLY A 50 5.24 -22.51 7.92
N SER A 51 4.16 -22.09 7.26
CA SER A 51 3.55 -22.85 6.16
C SER A 51 4.21 -22.60 4.81
N ALA A 52 5.14 -21.64 4.71
CA ALA A 52 6.00 -21.42 3.55
C ALA A 52 7.46 -21.18 3.98
N THR A 53 8.40 -21.62 3.14
CA THR A 53 9.83 -21.35 3.33
C THR A 53 10.19 -19.91 2.97
N THR A 54 11.25 -19.41 3.60
CA THR A 54 11.84 -18.13 3.21
C THR A 54 12.74 -18.32 1.99
N GLU A 55 12.86 -17.30 1.15
CA GLU A 55 13.71 -17.32 -0.06
C GLU A 55 15.18 -17.60 0.28
N SER A 56 15.65 -17.14 1.45
CA SER A 56 17.03 -17.36 1.89
C SER A 56 17.25 -18.67 2.66
N GLY A 57 16.20 -19.48 2.87
CA GLY A 57 16.24 -20.69 3.70
C GLY A 57 16.48 -20.43 5.20
N LYS A 58 16.80 -19.18 5.61
CA LYS A 58 16.98 -18.80 7.01
C LYS A 58 15.63 -18.78 7.74
N PRO A 59 15.56 -19.24 9.00
CA PRO A 59 14.34 -19.14 9.80
C PRO A 59 13.86 -17.68 9.93
N VAL A 60 12.61 -17.50 10.33
CA VAL A 60 12.05 -16.18 10.60
C VAL A 60 12.61 -15.68 11.93
N GLY A 61 13.49 -14.68 11.90
CA GLY A 61 13.97 -14.01 13.10
C GLY A 61 12.96 -12.96 13.60
N PRO A 62 13.18 -12.43 14.80
CA PRO A 62 12.22 -11.54 15.45
C PRO A 62 12.02 -10.21 14.72
N VAL A 63 13.07 -9.64 14.12
CA VAL A 63 12.93 -8.36 13.41
C VAL A 63 12.21 -8.55 12.08
N PHE A 64 12.52 -9.63 11.37
CA PHE A 64 11.75 -10.00 10.18
C PHE A 64 10.29 -10.31 10.50
N ALA A 65 9.99 -10.99 11.61
CA ALA A 65 8.61 -11.21 12.06
C ALA A 65 7.85 -9.90 12.31
N ILE A 66 8.48 -8.93 13.01
CA ILE A 66 7.90 -7.61 13.23
C ILE A 66 7.61 -6.91 11.90
N HIS A 67 8.56 -6.96 10.95
CA HIS A 67 8.36 -6.43 9.61
C HIS A 67 7.15 -7.06 8.92
N LEU A 68 7.05 -8.40 8.91
CA LEU A 68 5.95 -9.14 8.28
C LEU A 68 4.59 -8.78 8.88
N VAL A 69 4.48 -8.75 10.21
CA VAL A 69 3.23 -8.38 10.90
C VAL A 69 2.82 -6.96 10.56
N THR A 70 3.74 -6.01 10.69
CA THR A 70 3.46 -4.59 10.47
C THR A 70 3.22 -4.26 9.00
N CYS A 71 3.89 -4.95 8.06
CA CYS A 71 3.65 -4.76 6.63
C CYS A 71 2.30 -5.33 6.18
N CYS A 72 1.86 -6.46 6.76
CA CYS A 72 0.52 -6.99 6.52
C CYS A 72 -0.54 -6.03 7.05
N LEU A 73 -0.35 -5.53 8.29
CA LEU A 73 -1.28 -4.59 8.92
C LEU A 73 -1.47 -3.32 8.08
N ILE A 74 -0.38 -2.64 7.69
CA ILE A 74 -0.49 -1.42 6.88
C ILE A 74 -1.13 -1.71 5.52
N SER A 75 -0.77 -2.80 4.86
CA SER A 75 -1.32 -3.16 3.54
C SER A 75 -2.83 -3.37 3.62
N TRP A 76 -3.29 -4.13 4.61
CA TRP A 76 -4.72 -4.40 4.79
C TRP A 76 -5.49 -3.14 5.19
N ILE A 77 -4.90 -2.25 5.99
CA ILE A 77 -5.49 -0.94 6.28
C ILE A 77 -5.62 -0.10 5.00
N CYS A 78 -4.59 -0.07 4.15
CA CYS A 78 -4.65 0.64 2.87
C CYS A 78 -5.75 0.08 1.96
N ILE A 79 -5.87 -1.24 1.87
CA ILE A 79 -6.92 -1.92 1.11
C ILE A 79 -8.31 -1.62 1.69
N TRP A 80 -8.46 -1.66 3.02
CA TRP A 80 -9.71 -1.29 3.67
C TRP A 80 -10.10 0.16 3.35
N ASN A 81 -9.16 1.11 3.50
CA ASN A 81 -9.40 2.53 3.23
C ASN A 81 -9.61 2.86 1.74
N LEU A 82 -9.24 1.96 0.83
CA LEU A 82 -9.60 2.05 -0.59
C LEU A 82 -11.10 1.84 -0.79
N PHE A 83 -11.65 0.79 -0.18
CA PHE A 83 -13.05 0.41 -0.33
C PHE A 83 -13.98 1.14 0.66
N HIS A 84 -13.44 1.64 1.77
CA HIS A 84 -14.20 2.26 2.83
C HIS A 84 -13.68 3.66 3.13
N THR A 85 -14.36 4.66 2.57
CA THR A 85 -14.00 6.06 2.69
C THR A 85 -14.82 6.75 3.79
N PRO A 86 -14.33 7.86 4.38
CA PRO A 86 -15.11 8.63 5.35
C PRO A 86 -16.47 9.11 4.85
N SER A 87 -16.67 9.23 3.53
CA SER A 87 -17.95 9.61 2.91
C SER A 87 -19.01 8.51 2.91
N HIS A 88 -18.69 7.30 3.39
CA HIS A 88 -19.69 6.23 3.55
C HIS A 88 -20.46 6.33 4.88
N GLY A 89 -20.17 7.35 5.70
CA GLY A 89 -20.91 7.64 6.93
C GLY A 89 -20.03 7.77 8.19
N PRO A 90 -20.63 8.07 9.34
CA PRO A 90 -19.92 8.42 10.57
C PRO A 90 -19.05 7.28 11.12
N ILE A 91 -19.52 6.03 11.03
CA ILE A 91 -18.75 4.86 11.47
C ILE A 91 -17.47 4.72 10.65
N TYR A 92 -17.58 4.80 9.32
CA TYR A 92 -16.42 4.70 8.42
C TYR A 92 -15.44 5.85 8.60
N ARG A 93 -15.93 7.05 8.91
CA ARG A 93 -15.07 8.18 9.27
C ARG A 93 -14.25 7.89 10.53
N THR A 94 -14.88 7.38 11.58
CA THR A 94 -14.19 7.02 12.82
C THR A 94 -13.15 5.92 12.57
N MET A 95 -13.55 4.86 11.86
CA MET A 95 -12.64 3.77 11.49
C MET A 95 -11.47 4.26 10.65
N HIS A 96 -11.69 5.13 9.66
CA HIS A 96 -10.64 5.69 8.83
C HIS A 96 -9.60 6.47 9.66
N VAL A 97 -10.04 7.21 10.69
CA VAL A 97 -9.13 7.93 11.58
C VAL A 97 -8.32 6.98 12.44
N VAL A 98 -8.95 5.98 13.05
CA VAL A 98 -8.27 4.99 13.91
C VAL A 98 -7.28 4.18 13.09
N LEU A 99 -7.72 3.57 11.99
CA LEU A 99 -6.88 2.77 11.11
C LEU A 99 -5.80 3.62 10.45
N GLY A 100 -6.10 4.86 10.05
CA GLY A 100 -5.11 5.78 9.51
C GLY A 100 -3.97 6.05 10.50
N ARG A 101 -4.27 6.25 11.79
CA ARG A 101 -3.23 6.40 12.83
C ARG A 101 -2.43 5.13 13.04
N SER A 102 -3.09 3.97 13.06
CA SER A 102 -2.41 2.66 13.15
C SER A 102 -1.50 2.40 11.95
N ALA A 103 -1.92 2.77 10.74
CA ALA A 103 -1.09 2.70 9.53
C ALA A 103 0.15 3.59 9.62
N MET A 104 0.02 4.80 10.20
CA MET A 104 1.18 5.67 10.40
C MET A 104 2.23 5.04 11.32
N ILE A 105 1.80 4.45 12.44
CA ILE A 105 2.74 3.83 13.39
C ILE A 105 3.34 2.56 12.78
N SER A 106 2.49 1.68 12.25
CA SER A 106 2.93 0.42 11.65
C SER A 106 3.83 0.63 10.44
N GLY A 107 3.60 1.65 9.62
CA GLY A 107 4.46 1.97 8.48
C GLY A 107 5.88 2.35 8.88
N VAL A 108 6.05 3.12 9.95
CA VAL A 108 7.39 3.49 10.47
C VAL A 108 8.09 2.27 11.04
N LEU A 109 7.40 1.49 11.88
CA LEU A 109 7.94 0.27 12.46
C LEU A 109 8.31 -0.75 11.37
N SER A 110 7.43 -0.93 10.38
CA SER A 110 7.64 -1.84 9.26
C SER A 110 8.85 -1.44 8.41
N ALA A 111 8.98 -0.15 8.07
CA ALA A 111 10.11 0.32 7.29
C ALA A 111 11.44 0.15 8.05
N GLY A 112 11.47 0.49 9.35
CA GLY A 112 12.65 0.31 10.20
C GLY A 112 13.05 -1.16 10.35
N ALA A 113 12.09 -2.02 10.71
CA ALA A 113 12.33 -3.45 10.83
C ALA A 113 12.70 -4.09 9.48
N GLY A 114 12.09 -3.65 8.38
CA GLY A 114 12.40 -4.12 7.03
C GLY A 114 13.82 -3.74 6.60
N PHE A 115 14.25 -2.51 6.89
CA PHE A 115 15.62 -2.07 6.62
C PHE A 115 16.63 -2.90 7.41
N TYR A 116 16.41 -3.08 8.72
CA TYR A 116 17.29 -3.91 9.54
C TYR A 116 17.31 -5.36 9.08
N ALA A 117 16.15 -5.93 8.72
CA ALA A 117 16.06 -7.29 8.21
C ALA A 117 16.83 -7.45 6.89
N ALA A 118 16.75 -6.47 5.98
CA ALA A 118 17.41 -6.54 4.68
C ALA A 118 18.94 -6.39 4.78
N TRP A 119 19.44 -5.51 5.65
CA TRP A 119 20.87 -5.20 5.75
C TRP A 119 21.61 -5.97 6.84
N TRP A 120 20.89 -6.62 7.77
CA TRP A 120 21.50 -7.31 8.91
C TRP A 120 21.03 -8.75 9.04
N GLU A 121 19.78 -8.96 9.46
CA GLU A 121 19.27 -10.29 9.80
C GLU A 121 19.30 -11.26 8.60
N ARG A 122 18.98 -10.74 7.41
CA ARG A 122 18.80 -11.53 6.19
C ARG A 122 19.70 -11.07 5.04
N TYR A 123 20.76 -10.32 5.34
CA TYR A 123 21.68 -9.83 4.32
C TYR A 123 22.29 -11.00 3.53
N ASP A 124 22.36 -10.80 2.22
CA ASP A 124 22.88 -11.72 1.23
C ASP A 124 23.50 -10.90 0.09
N THR A 125 24.81 -11.07 -0.12
CA THR A 125 25.57 -10.34 -1.14
C THR A 125 25.19 -10.75 -2.56
N SER A 126 24.63 -11.94 -2.75
CA SER A 126 24.16 -12.42 -4.05
C SER A 126 22.86 -11.76 -4.51
N ASN A 127 22.18 -11.03 -3.62
CA ASN A 127 20.88 -10.39 -3.87
C ASN A 127 20.91 -8.89 -3.52
N LEU A 128 22.02 -8.20 -3.80
CA LEU A 128 22.21 -6.80 -3.42
C LEU A 128 21.17 -5.87 -4.07
N GLY A 129 20.82 -6.08 -5.33
CA GLY A 129 19.81 -5.28 -6.02
C GLY A 129 18.43 -5.38 -5.37
N PHE A 130 18.06 -6.56 -4.87
CA PHE A 130 16.83 -6.75 -4.10
C PHE A 130 16.86 -5.94 -2.80
N THR A 131 17.96 -6.03 -2.02
CA THR A 131 18.16 -5.30 -0.75
C THR A 131 18.08 -3.78 -0.93
N ILE A 132 18.69 -3.25 -2.00
CA ILE A 132 18.60 -1.84 -2.36
C ILE A 132 17.16 -1.48 -2.75
N GLY A 133 16.53 -2.29 -3.60
CA GLY A 133 15.16 -2.08 -4.08
C GLY A 133 14.14 -1.97 -2.95
N VAL A 134 14.16 -2.90 -1.98
CA VAL A 134 13.25 -2.85 -0.82
C VAL A 134 13.52 -1.63 0.06
N SER A 135 14.79 -1.23 0.20
CA SER A 135 15.17 -0.05 0.99
C SER A 135 14.65 1.24 0.35
N VAL A 136 14.79 1.38 -0.98
CA VAL A 136 14.22 2.49 -1.73
C VAL A 136 12.69 2.52 -1.58
N GLY A 137 12.03 1.37 -1.70
CA GLY A 137 10.58 1.26 -1.49
C GLY A 137 10.16 1.73 -0.09
N GLY A 138 10.88 1.31 0.96
CA GLY A 138 10.65 1.75 2.33
C GLY A 138 10.81 3.26 2.52
N CYS A 139 11.87 3.85 1.96
CA CYS A 139 12.08 5.30 1.99
C CYS A 139 10.96 6.06 1.27
N LEU A 140 10.56 5.61 0.08
CA LEU A 140 9.46 6.21 -0.68
C LEU A 140 8.13 6.13 0.09
N GLN A 141 7.87 5.00 0.74
CA GLN A 141 6.71 4.84 1.63
C GLN A 141 6.73 5.85 2.77
N LEU A 142 7.86 5.99 3.49
CA LEU A 142 7.99 6.92 4.62
C LEU A 142 7.83 8.39 4.21
N VAL A 143 8.38 8.77 3.05
CA VAL A 143 8.21 10.12 2.49
C VAL A 143 6.75 10.39 2.17
N ALA A 144 6.08 9.45 1.47
CA ALA A 144 4.67 9.57 1.13
C ALA A 144 3.78 9.62 2.38
N GLN A 145 4.11 8.82 3.39
CA GLN A 145 3.38 8.74 4.64
C GLN A 145 3.51 10.05 5.45
N THR A 146 4.72 10.58 5.57
CA THR A 146 5.01 11.88 6.20
C THR A 146 4.30 13.02 5.47
N ALA A 147 4.36 13.04 4.13
CA ALA A 147 3.66 14.03 3.33
C ALA A 147 2.14 13.98 3.53
N GLY A 148 1.56 12.78 3.58
CA GLY A 148 0.13 12.62 3.86
C GLY A 148 -0.28 13.15 5.21
N TRP A 149 0.50 12.87 6.26
CA TRP A 149 0.26 13.41 7.59
C TRP A 149 0.37 14.94 7.65
N TYR A 150 1.34 15.51 6.94
CA TYR A 150 1.50 16.95 6.83
C TYR A 150 0.29 17.59 6.12
N PHE A 151 -0.12 17.08 4.96
CA PHE A 151 -1.21 17.66 4.19
C PHE A 151 -2.58 17.59 4.88
N ILE A 152 -2.86 16.54 5.65
CA ILE A 152 -4.14 16.46 6.38
C ILE A 152 -4.20 17.50 7.51
N ARG A 153 -3.07 17.84 8.15
CA ARG A 153 -2.99 18.94 9.13
C ARG A 153 -3.20 20.31 8.51
N GLN A 154 -2.80 20.47 7.25
CA GLN A 154 -3.11 21.65 6.45
C GLN A 154 -4.54 21.67 5.89
N ARG A 155 -5.38 20.70 6.24
CA ARG A 155 -6.74 20.53 5.69
C ARG A 155 -6.75 20.37 4.16
N ASN A 156 -5.64 19.97 3.54
CA ASN A 156 -5.55 19.73 2.11
C ASN A 156 -5.84 18.27 1.78
N VAL A 157 -7.13 17.94 1.69
CA VAL A 157 -7.62 16.57 1.48
C VAL A 157 -7.11 15.98 0.16
N LEU A 158 -7.05 16.78 -0.91
CA LEU A 158 -6.62 16.28 -2.22
C LEU A 158 -5.14 15.88 -2.20
N LYS A 159 -4.26 16.71 -1.64
CA LYS A 159 -2.83 16.36 -1.51
C LYS A 159 -2.61 15.20 -0.55
N HIS A 160 -3.37 15.14 0.55
CA HIS A 160 -3.35 14.01 1.48
C HIS A 160 -3.72 12.70 0.76
N GLN A 161 -4.83 12.68 0.02
CA GLN A 161 -5.24 11.52 -0.76
C GLN A 161 -4.15 11.08 -1.73
N LYS A 162 -3.54 12.05 -2.45
CA LYS A 162 -2.42 11.74 -3.34
C LYS A 162 -1.26 11.07 -2.63
N ALA A 163 -0.86 11.60 -1.48
CA ALA A 163 0.20 11.01 -0.68
C ALA A 163 -0.13 9.59 -0.19
N MET A 164 -1.37 9.34 0.24
CA MET A 164 -1.80 8.01 0.70
C MET A 164 -1.85 6.97 -0.42
N TYR A 165 -2.14 7.38 -1.64
CA TYR A 165 -2.06 6.49 -2.80
C TYR A 165 -0.61 6.08 -3.02
N SER A 166 0.32 7.04 -2.98
CA SER A 166 1.75 6.76 -3.08
C SER A 166 2.23 5.79 -2.00
N VAL A 167 1.73 5.90 -0.76
CA VAL A 167 2.04 4.92 0.31
C VAL A 167 1.68 3.49 -0.13
N PHE A 168 0.49 3.28 -0.67
CA PHE A 168 0.08 1.96 -1.14
C PHE A 168 0.94 1.45 -2.29
N PHE A 169 1.11 2.25 -3.35
CA PHE A 169 1.86 1.81 -4.53
C PHE A 169 3.36 1.64 -4.26
N TYR A 170 3.95 2.45 -3.39
CA TYR A 170 5.37 2.33 -3.06
C TYR A 170 5.60 1.25 -2.00
N GLY A 171 4.84 1.29 -0.91
CA GLY A 171 5.01 0.37 0.22
C GLY A 171 4.54 -1.05 -0.06
N CYS A 172 3.38 -1.21 -0.69
CA CYS A 172 2.75 -2.52 -0.85
C CYS A 172 3.11 -3.19 -2.18
N LEU A 173 3.29 -2.42 -3.26
CA LEU A 173 3.51 -3.00 -4.59
C LEU A 173 5.00 -3.13 -4.97
N ILE A 174 5.91 -2.26 -4.52
CA ILE A 174 7.35 -2.44 -4.82
C ILE A 174 7.87 -3.80 -4.31
N PRO A 175 7.65 -4.20 -3.04
CA PRO A 175 8.16 -5.49 -2.54
C PRO A 175 7.60 -6.71 -3.28
N MET A 176 6.38 -6.58 -3.81
CA MET A 176 5.74 -7.59 -4.64
C MET A 176 6.36 -7.64 -6.03
N TRP A 177 6.51 -6.48 -6.71
CA TRP A 177 7.14 -6.42 -8.03
C TRP A 177 8.58 -6.91 -8.01
N LEU A 178 9.31 -6.63 -6.93
CA LEU A 178 10.68 -7.12 -6.75
C LEU A 178 10.76 -8.64 -6.80
N ARG A 179 9.71 -9.35 -6.36
CA ARG A 179 9.65 -10.81 -6.36
C ARG A 179 8.93 -11.41 -7.55
N PHE A 180 8.32 -10.58 -8.39
CA PHE A 180 7.49 -11.03 -9.51
C PHE A 180 8.19 -12.04 -10.43
N PRO A 181 9.47 -11.86 -10.85
CA PRO A 181 10.14 -12.83 -11.71
C PRO A 181 10.28 -14.21 -11.09
N ASN A 182 10.65 -14.25 -9.81
CA ASN A 182 10.77 -15.49 -9.07
C ASN A 182 9.40 -16.15 -8.88
N LEU A 183 8.38 -15.35 -8.57
CA LEU A 183 7.04 -15.86 -8.29
C LEU A 183 6.34 -16.41 -9.52
N VAL A 184 6.43 -15.72 -10.65
CA VAL A 184 5.68 -16.07 -11.87
C VAL A 184 6.46 -17.01 -12.77
N PHE A 185 7.78 -16.83 -12.85
CA PHE A 185 8.62 -17.57 -13.80
C PHE A 185 9.61 -18.52 -13.12
N GLY A 186 9.71 -18.53 -11.78
CA GLY A 186 10.72 -19.34 -11.07
C GLY A 186 12.15 -18.86 -11.31
N LEU A 187 12.34 -17.63 -11.82
CA LEU A 187 13.64 -17.13 -12.22
C LEU A 187 14.39 -16.48 -11.03
N PRO A 188 15.73 -16.54 -11.00
CA PRO A 188 16.51 -15.68 -10.11
C PRO A 188 16.21 -14.21 -10.42
N ILE A 189 16.21 -13.35 -9.40
CA ILE A 189 15.92 -11.93 -9.56
C ILE A 189 17.23 -11.23 -9.92
N PRO A 190 17.42 -10.74 -11.16
CA PRO A 190 18.64 -10.04 -11.51
C PRO A 190 18.68 -8.67 -10.82
N ASP A 191 19.86 -8.16 -10.49
CA ASP A 191 20.01 -6.91 -9.72
C ASP A 191 19.31 -5.71 -10.36
N TRP A 192 19.33 -5.63 -11.70
CA TRP A 192 18.68 -4.56 -12.46
C TRP A 192 17.15 -4.58 -12.36
N TRP A 193 16.56 -5.72 -11.98
CA TRP A 193 15.10 -5.85 -11.82
C TRP A 193 14.55 -4.89 -10.78
N SER A 194 15.36 -4.51 -9.79
CA SER A 194 14.98 -3.54 -8.77
C SER A 194 14.51 -2.20 -9.36
N ILE A 195 15.19 -1.72 -10.40
CA ILE A 195 14.85 -0.49 -11.10
C ILE A 195 13.52 -0.66 -11.84
N VAL A 196 13.32 -1.80 -12.49
CA VAL A 196 12.07 -2.11 -13.22
C VAL A 196 10.90 -2.21 -12.27
N ALA A 197 11.05 -2.91 -11.14
CA ALA A 197 10.01 -3.04 -10.12
C ALA A 197 9.57 -1.67 -9.57
N ILE A 198 10.54 -0.80 -9.26
CA ILE A 198 10.27 0.57 -8.80
C ILE A 198 9.53 1.37 -9.90
N ALA A 199 10.02 1.31 -11.14
CA ALA A 199 9.40 2.01 -12.27
C ALA A 199 7.95 1.54 -12.52
N CYS A 200 7.68 0.23 -12.46
CA CYS A 200 6.35 -0.33 -12.58
C CYS A 200 5.41 0.20 -11.48
N SER A 201 5.85 0.20 -10.22
CA SER A 201 5.07 0.78 -9.11
C SER A 201 4.77 2.25 -9.31
N VAL A 202 5.75 3.05 -9.75
CA VAL A 202 5.56 4.48 -10.03
C VAL A 202 4.59 4.69 -11.18
N ALA A 203 4.72 3.92 -12.27
CA ALA A 203 3.82 4.00 -13.43
C ALA A 203 2.37 3.66 -13.03
N LEU A 204 2.16 2.56 -12.30
CA LEU A 204 0.83 2.17 -11.80
C LEU A 204 0.25 3.22 -10.85
N CYS A 205 1.07 3.81 -9.99
CA CYS A 205 0.65 4.92 -9.12
C CYS A 205 0.14 6.11 -9.95
N ARG A 206 0.87 6.48 -11.01
CA ARG A 206 0.47 7.56 -11.94
C ARG A 206 -0.81 7.25 -12.69
N LEU A 207 -0.99 6.02 -13.17
CA LEU A 207 -2.22 5.58 -13.84
C LEU A 207 -3.42 5.59 -12.89
N ALA A 208 -3.23 5.12 -11.65
CA ALA A 208 -4.26 5.18 -10.62
C ALA A 208 -4.65 6.62 -10.28
N PHE A 209 -3.67 7.55 -10.24
CA PHE A 209 -3.95 8.97 -10.08
C PHE A 209 -4.75 9.56 -11.24
N ALA A 210 -4.33 9.31 -12.48
CA ALA A 210 -4.99 9.82 -13.67
C ALA A 210 -6.45 9.33 -13.75
N ALA A 211 -6.68 8.06 -13.46
CA ALA A 211 -8.03 7.49 -13.40
C ALA A 211 -8.89 8.16 -12.32
N HIS A 212 -8.32 8.44 -11.15
CA HIS A 212 -9.02 9.11 -10.06
C HIS A 212 -9.35 10.58 -10.37
N THR A 213 -8.43 11.32 -11.00
CA THR A 213 -8.70 12.70 -11.39
C THR A 213 -9.80 12.79 -12.43
N ASN A 214 -9.82 11.89 -13.41
CA ASN A 214 -10.83 11.86 -14.46
C ASN A 214 -12.24 11.54 -13.91
N LYS A 215 -12.34 10.74 -12.84
CA LYS A 215 -13.61 10.46 -12.17
C LYS A 215 -14.21 11.65 -11.40
N ARG A 216 -13.41 12.68 -11.09
CA ARG A 216 -13.87 13.86 -10.35
C ARG A 216 -14.22 15.05 -11.24
N SER A 217 -13.81 15.01 -12.51
CA SER A 217 -14.14 16.03 -13.51
C SER A 217 -15.45 15.75 -14.24
N VAL A 218 -16.04 14.57 -14.03
CA VAL A 218 -17.36 14.15 -14.50
C VAL A 218 -18.31 14.23 -13.32
#